data_AF-A0A6A8G0T5-F1
#
_entry.id   AF-A0A6A8G0T5-F1
#
_cell.length_a   1.000
_cell.length_b   1.000
_cell.length_c   1.000
_cell.angle_alpha   90.00
_cell.angle_beta   90.00
_cell.angle_gamma   90.00
#
_symmetry.space_group_name_H-M   'P 1'
#
loop_
_entity.id
_entity.type
_entity.pdbx_description
1 polymer ?
#
loop_
_entity_poly.entity_id
_entity_poly.type
_entity_poly.pdbx_seq_one_letter_code
_entity_poly.pdbx_strand_id
1 'polypeptide(L)'
;MLNKVWFRTGIALIMLFILIKLFMEVHEVFTPIATIIGSVFLPFLISGFLFYICLPFQNLLEKVGFPRWASITTIMLALFAIIGLIVAFVAPIIISNINNLISQTPALQKEAEQIIKFALAQMDKLPEDVTSRITNMVKSMGDGVTNILSNSLQYITSLISTIFLLIMVPFFLIYMLKD
;
A
#
# COMPACT_ATOMS: atom_id res chain seq x y z
N MET A 1 21.05 56.03 -5.53
CA MET A 1 21.74 54.72 -5.43
C MET A 1 20.89 53.53 -5.89
N LEU A 2 19.56 53.66 -5.98
CA LEU A 2 18.63 52.58 -6.36
C LEU A 2 18.55 52.27 -7.87
N ASN A 3 19.10 53.14 -8.73
CA ASN A 3 18.95 53.03 -10.19
C ASN A 3 20.12 52.29 -10.90
N LYS A 4 21.06 51.71 -10.13
CA LYS A 4 22.14 50.89 -10.71
C LYS A 4 21.59 49.52 -11.09
N VAL A 5 21.90 49.08 -12.31
CA VAL A 5 21.37 47.84 -12.90
C VAL A 5 21.59 46.62 -12.01
N TRP A 6 22.78 46.52 -11.39
CA TRP A 6 23.12 45.46 -10.42
C TRP A 6 22.21 45.42 -9.19
N PHE A 7 21.81 46.59 -8.69
CA PHE A 7 20.93 46.70 -7.53
C PHE A 7 19.49 46.30 -7.87
N ARG A 8 19.01 46.68 -9.08
CA ARG A 8 17.71 46.26 -9.60
C ARG A 8 17.64 44.76 -9.85
N THR A 9 18.70 44.18 -10.42
CA THR A 9 18.82 42.72 -10.62
C THR A 9 18.83 41.99 -9.28
N GLY A 10 19.55 42.50 -8.28
CA GLY A 10 19.55 41.93 -6.92
C GLY A 10 18.15 41.91 -6.28
N ILE A 11 17.41 43.02 -6.36
CA ILE A 11 16.02 43.09 -5.85
C ILE A 11 15.10 42.13 -6.60
N ALA A 12 15.21 42.05 -7.93
CA ALA A 12 14.40 41.13 -8.73
C ALA A 12 14.65 39.67 -8.34
N LEU A 13 15.91 39.32 -8.06
CA LEU A 13 16.32 37.97 -7.67
C LEU A 13 15.82 37.63 -6.24
N ILE A 14 15.85 38.59 -5.31
CA ILE A 14 15.27 38.45 -3.97
C ILE A 14 13.75 38.29 -4.04
N MET A 15 13.06 39.11 -4.84
CA MET A 15 11.62 38.99 -5.08
C MET A 15 11.25 37.63 -5.67
N LEU A 16 12.05 37.13 -6.62
CA LEU A 16 11.86 35.80 -7.21
C LEU A 16 12.00 34.70 -6.16
N PHE A 17 13.04 34.74 -5.32
CA PHE A 17 13.21 33.76 -4.24
C PHE A 17 12.08 33.81 -3.21
N ILE A 18 11.58 35.02 -2.88
CA ILE A 18 10.43 35.19 -1.98
C ILE A 18 9.16 34.60 -2.61
N LEU A 19 8.92 34.81 -3.91
CA LEU A 19 7.79 34.23 -4.62
C LEU A 19 7.85 32.70 -4.64
N ILE A 20 9.02 32.12 -4.93
CA ILE A 20 9.22 30.67 -4.89
C ILE A 20 8.97 30.15 -3.48
N LYS A 21 9.50 30.82 -2.45
CA LYS A 21 9.28 30.44 -1.05
C LYS A 21 7.81 30.49 -0.68
N LEU A 22 7.10 31.55 -1.05
CA LEU A 22 5.65 31.69 -0.79
C LEU A 22 4.86 30.56 -1.45
N PHE A 23 5.21 30.21 -2.70
CA PHE A 23 4.56 29.09 -3.40
C PHE A 23 4.81 27.75 -2.70
N MET A 24 6.04 27.54 -2.22
CA MET A 24 6.39 26.39 -1.39
C MET A 24 5.75 26.41 0.00
N GLU A 25 5.31 27.53 0.54
CA GLU A 25 4.60 27.56 1.84
C GLU A 25 3.10 27.30 1.63
N VAL A 26 2.55 27.81 0.52
CA VAL A 26 1.14 27.69 0.15
C VAL A 26 0.72 26.23 -0.15
N HIS A 27 1.65 25.36 -0.57
CA HIS A 27 1.33 23.96 -0.85
C HIS A 27 0.76 23.22 0.38
N GLU A 28 1.21 23.54 1.60
CA GLU A 28 0.75 22.92 2.84
C GLU A 28 -0.75 23.14 3.09
N VAL A 29 -1.30 24.26 2.59
CA VAL A 29 -2.74 24.58 2.67
C VAL A 29 -3.54 23.72 1.70
N PHE A 30 -2.96 23.37 0.55
CA PHE A 30 -3.61 22.55 -0.47
C PHE A 30 -3.43 21.04 -0.26
N THR A 31 -2.39 20.62 0.48
CA THR A 31 -2.13 19.23 0.86
C THR A 31 -3.38 18.48 1.36
N PRO A 32 -4.13 18.97 2.38
CA PRO A 32 -5.28 18.22 2.89
C PRO A 32 -6.39 18.04 1.85
N ILE A 33 -6.63 19.04 0.99
CA ILE A 33 -7.64 18.96 -0.08
C ILE A 33 -7.21 17.92 -1.12
N ALA A 34 -5.96 17.96 -1.55
CA ALA A 34 -5.40 17.00 -2.49
C ALA A 34 -5.43 15.57 -1.94
N THR A 35 -5.14 15.39 -0.64
CA THR A 35 -5.22 14.08 0.02
C THR A 35 -6.65 13.55 0.06
N ILE A 36 -7.64 14.39 0.39
CA ILE A 36 -9.06 13.98 0.40
C ILE A 36 -9.50 13.57 -1.01
N ILE A 37 -9.24 14.41 -2.02
CA ILE A 37 -9.57 14.10 -3.41
C ILE A 37 -8.87 12.81 -3.84
N GLY A 38 -7.57 12.68 -3.60
CA GLY A 38 -6.79 11.49 -3.95
C GLY A 38 -7.31 10.21 -3.31
N SER A 39 -7.76 10.26 -2.06
CA SER A 39 -8.31 9.11 -1.34
C SER A 39 -9.63 8.59 -1.93
N VAL A 40 -10.48 9.47 -2.45
CA VAL A 40 -11.78 9.11 -3.05
C VAL A 40 -11.66 8.86 -4.56
N PHE A 41 -10.62 9.41 -5.19
CA PHE A 41 -10.41 9.32 -6.64
C PHE A 41 -10.22 7.87 -7.11
N LEU A 42 -9.42 7.08 -6.38
CA LEU A 42 -9.17 5.68 -6.75
C LEU A 42 -10.44 4.81 -6.75
N PRO A 43 -11.24 4.73 -5.66
CA PRO A 43 -12.49 3.97 -5.69
C PRO A 43 -13.45 4.51 -6.74
N PHE A 44 -13.57 5.83 -6.91
CA PHE A 44 -14.41 6.43 -7.94
C PHE A 44 -14.01 5.98 -9.36
N LEU A 45 -12.71 5.98 -9.68
CA LEU A 45 -12.22 5.57 -10.99
C LEU A 45 -12.48 4.09 -11.27
N ILE A 46 -12.24 3.22 -10.27
CA ILE A 46 -12.54 1.79 -10.36
C ILE A 46 -14.04 1.57 -10.56
N SER A 47 -14.89 2.27 -9.82
CA SER A 47 -16.35 2.19 -9.96
C SER A 47 -16.83 2.70 -11.32
N GLY A 48 -16.26 3.79 -11.84
CA GLY A 48 -16.60 4.28 -13.18
C GLY A 48 -16.23 3.28 -14.27
N PHE A 49 -15.07 2.63 -14.14
CA PHE A 49 -14.68 1.55 -15.04
C PHE A 49 -15.62 0.35 -14.95
N LEU A 50 -15.93 -0.12 -13.74
CA LEU A 50 -16.88 -1.20 -13.50
C LEU A 50 -18.28 -0.85 -14.03
N PHE A 51 -18.74 0.37 -13.81
CA PHE A 51 -20.02 0.87 -14.31
C PHE A 51 -20.11 0.72 -15.83
N TYR A 52 -19.08 1.17 -16.56
CA TYR A 52 -19.08 1.07 -18.01
C TYR A 52 -19.16 -0.40 -18.49
N ILE A 53 -18.48 -1.32 -17.79
CA ILE A 53 -18.56 -2.76 -18.07
C ILE A 53 -19.94 -3.33 -17.71
N CYS A 54 -20.51 -2.92 -16.58
CA CYS A 54 -21.76 -3.45 -16.05
C CYS A 54 -23.00 -2.88 -16.76
N LEU A 55 -22.92 -1.69 -17.36
CA LEU A 55 -24.01 -1.02 -18.06
C LEU A 55 -24.66 -1.88 -19.17
N PRO A 56 -23.93 -2.54 -20.09
CA PRO A 56 -24.55 -3.43 -21.07
C PRO A 56 -25.27 -4.62 -20.42
N PHE A 57 -24.73 -5.17 -19.33
CA PHE A 57 -25.38 -6.26 -18.59
C PHE A 57 -26.65 -5.76 -17.91
N GLN A 58 -26.61 -4.59 -17.25
CA GLN A 58 -27.79 -3.97 -16.65
C GLN A 58 -28.89 -3.74 -17.68
N ASN A 59 -28.56 -3.15 -18.83
CA ASN A 59 -29.50 -2.91 -19.92
C ASN A 59 -30.09 -4.23 -20.46
N LEU A 60 -29.30 -5.31 -20.50
CA LEU A 60 -29.80 -6.63 -20.89
C LEU A 60 -30.79 -7.18 -19.86
N LEU A 61 -30.48 -7.07 -18.56
CA LEU A 61 -31.38 -7.49 -17.48
C LEU A 61 -32.69 -6.70 -17.51
N GLU A 62 -32.62 -5.38 -17.69
CA GLU A 62 -33.80 -4.51 -17.79
C GLU A 62 -34.67 -4.88 -19.00
N LYS A 63 -34.07 -5.24 -20.15
CA LYS A 63 -34.81 -5.74 -21.32
C LYS A 63 -35.54 -7.06 -21.06
N VAL A 64 -35.02 -7.91 -20.19
CA VAL A 64 -35.66 -9.17 -19.77
C VAL A 64 -36.79 -8.93 -18.76
N GLY A 65 -37.02 -7.67 -18.37
CA GLY A 65 -38.12 -7.26 -17.48
C GLY A 65 -37.69 -7.09 -16.03
N PHE A 66 -36.39 -7.10 -15.72
CA PHE A 66 -35.93 -6.79 -14.37
C PHE A 66 -36.15 -5.30 -14.06
N PRO A 67 -36.78 -4.96 -12.92
CA PRO A 67 -36.81 -3.59 -12.47
C PRO A 67 -35.40 -3.12 -12.08
N ARG A 68 -35.10 -1.83 -12.25
CA ARG A 68 -33.76 -1.24 -12.01
C ARG A 68 -33.11 -1.71 -10.70
N TRP A 69 -33.86 -1.74 -9.60
CA TRP A 69 -33.36 -2.15 -8.29
C TRP A 69 -32.91 -3.64 -8.25
N ALA A 70 -33.58 -4.52 -8.99
CA ALA A 70 -33.24 -5.94 -9.07
C ALA A 70 -32.01 -6.18 -9.95
N SER A 71 -31.86 -5.41 -11.02
CA SER A 71 -30.64 -5.43 -11.86
C SER A 71 -29.41 -5.01 -11.05
N ILE A 72 -29.51 -3.90 -10.30
CA ILE A 72 -28.41 -3.41 -9.43
C ILE A 72 -28.04 -4.47 -8.38
N THR A 73 -29.03 -5.06 -7.72
CA THR A 73 -28.79 -6.08 -6.68
C THR A 73 -28.10 -7.32 -7.27
N THR A 74 -28.52 -7.77 -8.44
CA THR A 74 -27.91 -8.91 -9.14
C THR A 74 -26.45 -8.62 -9.50
N ILE A 75 -26.15 -7.42 -10.00
CA ILE A 75 -24.79 -7.00 -10.35
C ILE A 75 -23.90 -6.93 -9.11
N MET A 76 -24.41 -6.42 -7.98
CA MET A 76 -23.68 -6.41 -6.72
C MET A 76 -23.40 -7.82 -6.20
N LEU A 77 -24.38 -8.71 -6.22
CA LEU A 77 -24.19 -10.11 -5.84
C LEU A 77 -23.13 -10.79 -6.72
N ALA A 78 -23.17 -10.57 -8.03
CA ALA A 78 -22.16 -11.09 -8.95
C ALA A 78 -20.77 -10.53 -8.64
N LEU A 79 -20.66 -9.23 -8.36
CA LEU A 79 -19.39 -8.60 -7.97
C LEU A 79 -18.81 -9.22 -6.70
N PHE A 80 -19.60 -9.35 -5.64
CA PHE A 80 -19.17 -9.98 -4.40
C PHE A 80 -18.82 -11.46 -4.58
N ALA A 81 -19.54 -12.18 -5.44
CA ALA A 81 -19.22 -13.56 -5.76
C ALA A 81 -17.86 -13.70 -6.47
N ILE A 82 -17.56 -12.81 -7.42
CA ILE A 82 -16.27 -12.77 -8.12
C ILE A 82 -15.14 -12.45 -7.14
N ILE A 83 -15.32 -11.42 -6.30
CA ILE A 83 -14.33 -11.05 -5.28
C ILE A 83 -14.10 -12.22 -4.30
N GLY A 84 -15.19 -12.84 -3.82
CA GLY A 84 -15.14 -13.98 -2.92
C GLY A 84 -14.39 -15.17 -3.53
N LEU A 85 -14.63 -15.47 -4.81
CA LEU A 85 -13.88 -16.50 -5.55
C LEU A 85 -12.39 -16.17 -5.62
N ILE A 86 -12.03 -14.95 -6.03
CA ILE A 86 -10.63 -14.53 -6.12
C ILE A 86 -9.94 -14.69 -4.76
N VAL A 87 -10.57 -14.23 -3.69
CA VAL A 87 -10.03 -14.38 -2.32
C VAL A 87 -9.90 -15.85 -1.94
N ALA A 88 -10.90 -16.69 -2.23
CA ALA A 88 -10.86 -18.11 -1.92
C ALA A 88 -9.73 -18.87 -2.65
N PHE A 89 -9.35 -18.45 -3.86
CA PHE A 89 -8.22 -19.03 -4.59
C PHE A 89 -6.87 -18.44 -4.18
N VAL A 90 -6.78 -17.13 -3.95
CA VAL A 90 -5.51 -16.44 -3.67
C VAL A 90 -5.08 -16.59 -2.21
N ALA A 91 -6.02 -16.52 -1.27
CA ALA A 91 -5.73 -16.64 0.16
C ALA A 91 -4.95 -17.93 0.53
N PRO A 92 -5.35 -19.15 0.11
CA PRO A 92 -4.61 -20.36 0.47
C PRO A 92 -3.20 -20.40 -0.13
N ILE A 93 -2.99 -19.79 -1.30
CA ILE A 93 -1.65 -19.67 -1.90
C ILE A 93 -0.78 -18.80 -0.98
N ILE A 94 -1.26 -17.65 -0.53
CA ILE A 94 -0.49 -16.78 0.37
C ILE A 94 -0.23 -17.46 1.72
N ILE A 95 -1.27 -18.07 2.30
CA ILE A 95 -1.16 -18.75 3.61
C ILE A 95 -0.17 -19.91 3.54
N SER A 96 -0.22 -20.74 2.49
CA SER A 96 0.72 -21.85 2.32
C SER A 96 2.16 -21.36 2.13
N ASN A 97 2.37 -20.26 1.41
CA ASN A 97 3.70 -19.63 1.30
C ASN A 97 4.24 -19.18 2.66
N ILE A 98 3.42 -18.51 3.47
CA ILE A 98 3.82 -18.08 4.82
C ILE A 98 4.09 -19.29 5.72
N ASN A 99 3.21 -20.30 5.71
CA ASN A 99 3.40 -21.51 6.51
C ASN A 99 4.65 -22.29 6.12
N ASN A 100 5.03 -22.31 4.84
CA ASN A 100 6.26 -22.92 4.37
C ASN A 100 7.51 -22.17 4.87
N LEU A 101 7.45 -20.84 4.97
CA LEU A 101 8.54 -20.05 5.56
C LEU A 101 8.64 -20.28 7.07
N ILE A 102 7.50 -20.29 7.77
CA ILE A 102 7.45 -20.54 9.21
C ILE A 102 7.92 -21.97 9.52
N SER A 103 7.53 -22.98 8.74
CA SER A 103 7.95 -24.37 8.99
C SER A 103 9.43 -24.63 8.71
N GLN A 104 10.07 -23.84 7.85
CA GLN A 104 11.53 -23.87 7.62
C GLN A 104 12.32 -23.09 8.68
N THR A 105 11.68 -22.18 9.41
CA THR A 105 12.35 -21.33 10.42
C THR A 105 12.95 -22.11 11.61
N PRO A 106 12.30 -23.12 12.21
CA PRO A 106 12.88 -23.94 13.27
C PRO A 106 14.12 -24.72 12.84
N ALA A 107 14.15 -25.17 11.58
CA ALA A 107 15.32 -25.85 11.02
C ALA A 107 16.51 -24.89 10.93
N LEU A 108 16.27 -23.65 10.47
CA LEU A 108 17.26 -22.58 10.46
C LEU A 108 17.74 -22.19 11.87
N GLN A 109 16.84 -22.19 12.88
CA GLN A 109 17.22 -21.93 14.27
C GLN A 109 18.13 -23.04 14.84
N LYS A 110 17.84 -24.31 14.56
CA LYS A 110 18.69 -25.42 15.01
C LYS A 110 20.06 -25.41 14.34
N GLU A 111 20.12 -25.12 13.04
CA GLU A 111 21.39 -24.95 12.33
C GLU A 111 22.19 -23.76 12.89
N ALA A 112 21.53 -22.63 13.15
CA ALA A 112 22.16 -21.47 13.77
C ALA A 112 22.67 -21.78 15.18
N GLU A 113 21.89 -22.46 16.03
CA GLU A 113 22.33 -22.91 17.36
C GLU A 113 23.53 -23.85 17.29
N GLN A 114 23.58 -24.75 16.31
CA GLN A 114 24.71 -25.66 16.12
C GLN A 114 25.96 -24.90 15.67
N ILE A 115 25.84 -23.96 14.74
CA ILE A 115 26.94 -23.09 14.30
C ILE A 115 27.44 -22.22 15.47
N ILE A 116 26.53 -21.65 16.26
CA ILE A 116 26.86 -20.83 17.43
C ILE A 116 27.52 -21.68 18.51
N LYS A 117 27.01 -22.88 18.82
CA LYS A 117 27.65 -23.80 19.77
C LYS A 117 29.04 -24.24 19.29
N PHE A 118 29.20 -24.51 18.00
CA PHE A 118 30.49 -24.88 17.42
C PHE A 118 31.49 -23.70 17.48
N ALA A 119 31.02 -22.48 17.22
CA ALA A 119 31.81 -21.27 17.34
C ALA A 119 32.20 -20.97 18.81
N LEU A 120 31.25 -21.06 19.74
CA LEU A 120 31.49 -20.88 21.18
C LEU A 120 32.44 -21.96 21.75
N ALA A 121 32.33 -23.20 21.29
CA ALA A 121 33.23 -24.28 21.69
C ALA A 121 34.66 -24.10 21.14
N GLN A 122 34.83 -23.30 20.09
CA GLN A 122 36.13 -22.94 19.52
C GLN A 122 36.58 -21.53 19.87
N MET A 123 35.83 -20.76 20.69
CA MET A 123 36.09 -19.34 20.93
C MET A 123 37.49 -19.02 21.45
N ASP A 124 38.12 -19.93 22.21
CA ASP A 124 39.51 -19.80 22.66
C ASP A 124 40.55 -19.98 21.51
N LYS A 125 40.09 -20.27 20.28
CA LYS A 125 40.90 -20.51 19.07
C LYS A 125 40.39 -19.81 17.80
N LEU A 126 39.36 -18.97 17.89
CA LEU A 126 38.72 -18.39 16.70
C LEU A 126 39.45 -17.12 16.18
N PRO A 127 39.73 -17.01 14.86
CA PRO A 127 40.24 -15.78 14.23
C PRO A 127 39.21 -14.64 14.22
N GLU A 128 39.66 -13.38 14.12
CA GLU A 128 38.82 -12.16 14.07
C GLU A 128 37.67 -12.21 13.04
N ASP A 129 37.83 -12.96 11.95
CA ASP A 129 36.82 -13.17 10.91
C ASP A 129 35.52 -13.80 11.42
N VAL A 130 35.57 -14.61 12.47
CA VAL A 130 34.38 -15.28 13.00
C VAL A 130 33.58 -14.34 13.91
N THR A 131 34.26 -13.48 14.66
CA THR A 131 33.64 -12.43 15.47
C THR A 131 32.83 -11.47 14.60
N SER A 132 33.37 -11.06 13.43
CA SER A 132 32.66 -10.17 12.50
C SER A 132 31.39 -10.82 11.91
N ARG A 133 31.41 -12.13 11.64
CA ARG A 133 30.24 -12.88 11.16
C ARG A 133 29.14 -12.99 12.22
N ILE A 134 29.50 -13.19 13.48
CA ILE A 134 28.53 -13.22 14.59
C ILE A 134 27.91 -11.84 14.79
N THR A 135 28.71 -10.77 14.78
CA THR A 135 28.19 -9.39 14.89
C THR A 135 27.26 -9.05 13.71
N ASN A 136 27.60 -9.46 12.49
CA ASN A 136 26.75 -9.25 11.31
C ASN A 136 25.45 -10.07 11.38
N MET A 137 25.48 -11.28 11.94
CA MET A 137 24.28 -12.10 12.15
C MET A 137 23.35 -11.46 13.19
N VAL A 138 23.88 -11.02 14.33
CA VAL A 138 23.11 -10.31 15.37
C VAL A 138 22.51 -9.00 14.83
N LYS A 139 23.28 -8.26 14.03
CA LYS A 139 22.79 -7.05 13.37
C LYS A 139 21.67 -7.36 12.37
N SER A 140 21.83 -8.41 11.56
CA SER A 140 20.79 -8.87 10.62
C SER A 140 19.51 -9.33 11.33
N MET A 141 19.62 -9.91 12.53
CA MET A 141 18.47 -10.23 13.38
C MET A 141 17.79 -8.97 13.93
N GLY A 142 18.55 -7.98 14.37
CA GLY A 142 18.02 -6.68 14.82
C GLY A 142 17.32 -5.89 13.70
N ASP A 143 17.90 -5.91 12.50
CA ASP A 143 17.31 -5.33 11.29
C ASP A 143 16.03 -6.09 10.88
N GLY A 144 16.04 -7.42 11.04
CA GLY A 144 14.85 -8.26 10.85
C GLY A 144 13.70 -7.93 11.80
N VAL A 145 13.97 -7.70 13.08
CA VAL A 145 12.96 -7.28 14.08
C VAL A 145 12.38 -5.91 13.74
N THR A 146 13.22 -4.97 13.31
CA THR A 146 12.79 -3.62 12.92
C THR A 146 11.92 -3.67 11.66
N ASN A 147 12.28 -4.52 10.68
CA ASN A 147 11.48 -4.77 9.48
C ASN A 147 10.14 -5.46 9.78
N ILE A 148 10.09 -6.38 10.74
CA ILE A 148 8.82 -7.01 11.17
C ILE A 148 7.89 -5.94 11.74
N LEU A 149 8.41 -5.03 12.56
CA LEU A 149 7.61 -3.97 13.18
C LEU A 149 7.10 -2.94 12.15
N SER A 150 7.94 -2.52 11.19
CA SER A 150 7.52 -1.61 10.11
C SER A 150 6.53 -2.26 9.15
N ASN A 151 6.73 -3.54 8.81
CA ASN A 151 5.81 -4.28 7.94
C ASN A 151 4.45 -4.46 8.62
N SER A 152 4.41 -4.65 9.94
CA SER A 152 3.16 -4.77 10.71
C SER A 152 2.28 -3.53 10.58
N LEU A 153 2.86 -2.33 10.72
CA LEU A 153 2.14 -1.07 10.52
C LEU A 153 1.66 -0.94 9.07
N GLN A 154 2.51 -1.28 8.10
CA GLN A 154 2.15 -1.25 6.68
C GLN A 154 0.97 -2.17 6.37
N TYR A 155 0.94 -3.39 6.92
CA TYR A 155 -0.18 -4.31 6.76
C TYR A 155 -1.47 -3.74 7.34
N ILE A 156 -1.43 -3.13 8.53
CA ILE A 156 -2.61 -2.49 9.13
C ILE A 156 -3.13 -1.36 8.23
N THR A 157 -2.26 -0.45 7.78
CA THR A 157 -2.68 0.62 6.85
C THR A 157 -3.22 0.07 5.53
N SER A 158 -2.60 -0.97 4.96
CA SER A 158 -3.07 -1.61 3.73
C SER A 158 -4.43 -2.29 3.92
N LEU A 159 -4.67 -2.91 5.06
CA LEU A 159 -5.97 -3.50 5.39
C LEU A 159 -7.05 -2.42 5.48
N ILE A 160 -6.77 -1.30 6.15
CA ILE A 160 -7.70 -0.17 6.23
C ILE A 160 -8.02 0.37 4.83
N SER A 161 -7.01 0.60 4.00
CA SER A 161 -7.20 1.05 2.61
C SER A 161 -7.99 0.04 1.77
N THR A 162 -7.76 -1.26 1.98
CA THR A 162 -8.47 -2.32 1.25
C THR A 162 -9.94 -2.38 1.67
N ILE A 163 -10.24 -2.30 2.97
CA ILE A 163 -11.62 -2.24 3.49
C ILE A 163 -12.33 -0.99 2.96
N PHE A 164 -11.62 0.16 2.96
CA PHE A 164 -12.16 1.39 2.40
C PHE A 164 -12.53 1.23 0.92
N LEU A 165 -11.65 0.66 0.10
CA LEU A 165 -11.94 0.34 -1.31
C LEU A 165 -13.11 -0.64 -1.44
N LEU A 166 -13.13 -1.71 -0.64
CA LEU A 166 -14.16 -2.75 -0.67
C LEU A 166 -15.55 -2.20 -0.36
N ILE A 167 -15.66 -1.11 0.41
CA ILE A 167 -16.92 -0.44 0.73
C ILE A 167 -17.24 0.67 -0.27
N MET A 168 -16.26 1.52 -0.62
CA MET A 168 -16.47 2.68 -1.49
C MET A 168 -16.74 2.29 -2.94
N VAL A 169 -16.04 1.29 -3.47
CA VAL A 169 -16.23 0.84 -4.86
C VAL A 169 -17.68 0.40 -5.13
N PRO A 170 -18.26 -0.54 -4.36
CA PRO A 170 -19.66 -0.92 -4.57
C PRO A 170 -20.62 0.24 -4.28
N PHE A 171 -20.32 1.12 -3.31
CA PHE A 171 -21.15 2.30 -3.04
C PHE A 171 -21.27 3.22 -4.26
N PHE A 172 -20.13 3.63 -4.86
CA PHE A 172 -20.14 4.45 -6.07
C PHE A 172 -20.77 3.73 -7.25
N LEU A 173 -20.51 2.44 -7.40
CA LEU A 173 -21.08 1.63 -8.47
C LEU A 173 -22.62 1.58 -8.36
N ILE A 174 -23.19 1.36 -7.17
CA ILE A 174 -24.65 1.41 -6.95
C ILE A 174 -25.20 2.78 -7.35
N TYR A 175 -24.54 3.86 -6.92
CA TYR A 175 -24.99 5.21 -7.23
C TYR A 175 -25.00 5.47 -8.74
N MET A 176 -23.94 5.09 -9.46
CA MET A 176 -23.82 5.27 -10.90
C MET A 176 -24.80 4.40 -11.71
N LEU A 177 -25.12 3.18 -11.26
CA LEU A 177 -26.13 2.34 -11.94
C LEU A 177 -27.57 2.76 -11.65
N LYS A 178 -27.80 3.49 -10.55
CA LYS A 178 -29.13 3.92 -10.14
C LYS A 178 -29.65 5.07 -11.02
N ASP A 179 -28.77 6.01 -11.35
CA ASP A 179 -29.07 7.14 -12.25
C ASP A 179 -29.26 6.66 -13.70
#